data_AF-A0A6A7ZUP3-F1
#
_entry.id   AF-A0A6A7ZUP3-F1
#
_cell.length_a   1.000
_cell.length_b   1.000
_cell.length_c   1.000
_cell.angle_alpha   90.00
_cell.angle_beta   90.00
_cell.angle_gamma   90.00
#
_symmetry.space_group_name_H-M   'P 1'
#
loop_
_entity.id
_entity.type
_entity.pdbx_description
1 polymer ?
#
loop_
_entity_poly.entity_id
_entity_poly.type
_entity_poly.pdbx_seq_one_letter_code
_entity_poly.pdbx_strand_id
1 'polypeptide(L)'
;MSYSLLSRTLAKSRKEHQCIWCCHQILTGSHYVREISTYDGHFQNFAWHEACRKDADQYFVESGAEEFTSGNEMPFHALYELEASL
;
A
#
# COMPACT_ATOMS: atom_id res chain seq x y z
N MET A 1 -14.36 -15.54 -3.54
CA MET A 1 -13.54 -15.09 -2.41
C MET A 1 -14.32 -14.02 -1.66
N SER A 2 -14.21 -13.95 -0.32
CA SER A 2 -14.82 -12.89 0.48
C SER A 2 -13.74 -11.95 0.98
N TYR A 3 -13.68 -10.74 0.42
CA TYR A 3 -12.90 -9.64 0.96
C TYR A 3 -13.76 -8.81 1.91
N SER A 4 -13.20 -8.41 3.04
CA SER A 4 -13.84 -7.46 3.94
C SER A 4 -12.82 -6.48 4.48
N LEU A 5 -12.99 -5.20 4.15
CA LEU A 5 -12.20 -4.12 4.72
C LEU A 5 -12.68 -3.87 6.16
N LEU A 6 -11.81 -4.07 7.14
CA LEU A 6 -12.13 -3.80 8.54
C LEU A 6 -11.80 -2.35 8.92
N SER A 7 -10.64 -1.86 8.48
CA SER A 7 -10.22 -0.49 8.74
C SER A 7 -9.19 -0.03 7.71
N ARG A 8 -9.26 1.25 7.35
CA ARG A 8 -8.24 1.95 6.58
C ARG A 8 -7.95 3.27 7.27
N THR A 9 -6.68 3.52 7.59
CA THR A 9 -6.27 4.72 8.32
C THR A 9 -5.02 5.33 7.73
N LEU A 10 -4.94 6.65 7.73
CA LEU A 10 -3.72 7.37 7.42
C LEU A 10 -2.88 7.46 8.71
N ALA A 11 -1.65 6.98 8.65
CA ALA A 11 -0.75 6.91 9.79
C ALA A 11 0.62 7.49 9.43
N LYS A 12 1.32 8.01 10.44
CA LYS A 12 2.73 8.39 10.32
C LYS A 12 3.60 7.20 10.70
N SER A 13 4.53 6.85 9.82
CA SER A 13 5.46 5.74 10.00
C SER A 13 6.39 6.01 11.18
N ARG A 14 6.40 5.11 12.17
CA ARG A 14 7.30 5.16 13.33
C ARG A 14 8.49 4.20 13.21
N LYS A 15 8.43 3.32 12.22
CA LYS A 15 9.46 2.35 11.83
C LYS A 15 9.24 2.01 10.36
N GLU A 16 10.26 1.52 9.68
CA GLU A 16 10.12 1.12 8.30
C GLU A 16 9.05 0.04 8.11
N HIS A 17 8.26 0.21 7.05
CA HIS A 17 7.29 -0.78 6.59
C HIS A 17 7.58 -1.12 5.14
N GLN A 18 7.13 -2.30 4.67
CA GLN A 18 7.18 -2.62 3.25
C GLN A 18 5.82 -2.35 2.64
N CYS A 19 5.79 -1.59 1.54
CA CYS A 19 4.56 -1.40 0.79
C CYS A 19 4.18 -2.68 0.07
N ILE A 20 2.92 -3.11 0.20
CA ILE A 20 2.44 -4.34 -0.47
C ILE A 20 2.32 -4.19 -1.99
N TRP A 21 2.14 -2.97 -2.49
CA TRP A 21 1.97 -2.70 -3.92
C TRP A 21 3.29 -2.74 -4.67
N CYS A 22 4.22 -1.84 -4.31
CA CYS A 22 5.46 -1.65 -5.05
C CYS A 22 6.68 -2.31 -4.40
N CYS A 23 6.52 -3.00 -3.26
CA CYS A 23 7.58 -3.66 -2.49
C CYS A 23 8.69 -2.74 -1.93
N HIS A 24 8.64 -1.43 -2.19
CA HIS A 24 9.58 -0.45 -1.63
C HIS A 24 9.28 -0.16 -0.16
N GLN A 25 10.29 0.35 0.55
CA GLN A 25 10.15 0.71 1.94
C GLN A 25 9.33 1.99 2.10
N ILE A 26 8.53 2.05 3.15
CA ILE A 26 7.89 3.25 3.66
C ILE A 26 8.81 3.75 4.77
N LEU A 27 9.50 4.84 4.50
CA LEU A 27 10.51 5.41 5.39
C LEU A 27 9.90 5.86 6.71
N THR A 28 10.73 5.91 7.75
CA THR A 28 10.31 6.42 9.06
C THR A 28 10.01 7.91 8.95
N GLY A 29 8.89 8.36 9.52
CA GLY A 29 8.44 9.75 9.44
C GLY A 29 7.54 10.06 8.25
N SER A 30 7.51 9.22 7.21
CA SER A 30 6.58 9.37 6.08
C SER A 30 5.16 9.00 6.47
N HIS A 31 4.18 9.59 5.79
CA HIS A 31 2.78 9.17 5.90
C HIS A 31 2.51 7.96 5.01
N TYR A 32 1.63 7.09 5.48
CA TYR A 32 1.28 5.87 4.79
C TYR A 32 -0.14 5.43 5.16
N VAL A 33 -0.75 4.63 4.29
CA VAL A 33 -2.06 4.04 4.56
C VAL A 33 -1.87 2.68 5.21
N ARG A 34 -2.48 2.50 6.38
CA ARG A 34 -2.61 1.19 7.03
C ARG A 34 -3.96 0.60 6.67
N GLU A 35 -3.94 -0.56 6.03
CA GLU A 35 -5.13 -1.34 5.73
C GLU A 35 -5.18 -2.59 6.60
N ILE A 36 -6.32 -2.79 7.25
CA ILE A 36 -6.67 -3.99 7.97
C ILE A 36 -7.89 -4.59 7.29
N SER A 37 -7.77 -5.81 6.81
CA SER A 37 -8.80 -6.49 6.04
C SER A 37 -8.78 -7.98 6.34
N THR A 38 -9.81 -8.69 5.88
CA THR A 38 -9.84 -10.15 5.86
C THR A 38 -10.10 -10.64 4.44
N TYR A 39 -9.34 -11.65 4.02
CA TYR A 39 -9.51 -12.31 2.73
C TYR A 39 -9.73 -13.81 2.97
N ASP A 40 -10.91 -14.31 2.61
CA ASP A 40 -11.34 -15.69 2.88
C ASP A 40 -11.12 -16.11 4.36
N GLY A 41 -11.41 -15.17 5.28
CA GLY A 41 -11.23 -15.37 6.73
C GLY A 41 -9.80 -15.18 7.24
N HIS A 42 -8.81 -14.99 6.36
CA HIS A 42 -7.44 -14.70 6.74
C HIS A 42 -7.24 -13.20 6.98
N PHE A 43 -6.73 -12.86 8.16
CA PHE A 43 -6.44 -11.48 8.53
C PHE A 43 -5.24 -10.94 7.76
N GLN A 44 -5.42 -9.76 7.18
CA GLN A 44 -4.42 -9.02 6.42
C GLN A 44 -4.15 -7.68 7.09
N ASN A 45 -2.89 -7.28 7.07
CA ASN A 45 -2.44 -6.06 7.73
C ASN A 45 -1.37 -5.38 6.87
N PHE A 46 -1.82 -4.66 5.86
CA PHE A 46 -0.97 -4.12 4.82
C PHE A 46 -0.59 -2.66 5.07
N ALA A 47 0.61 -2.32 4.64
CA ALA A 47 1.09 -0.95 4.57
C ALA A 47 1.17 -0.52 3.10
N TRP A 48 0.77 0.71 2.83
CA TRP A 48 0.76 1.28 1.50
C TRP A 48 1.38 2.66 1.52
N HIS A 49 2.22 3.01 0.55
CA HIS A 49 2.37 4.42 0.22
C HIS A 49 1.03 4.98 -0.23
N GLU A 50 0.75 6.25 0.10
CA GLU A 50 -0.52 6.88 -0.27
C GLU A 50 -0.76 6.84 -1.78
N ALA A 51 0.30 7.14 -2.56
CA ALA A 51 0.23 7.12 -4.01
C ALA A 51 -0.04 5.70 -4.55
N CYS A 52 0.65 4.69 -4.02
CA CYS A 52 0.42 3.28 -4.37
C CYS A 52 -1.00 2.81 -4.05
N ARG A 53 -1.59 3.26 -2.93
CA ARG A 53 -2.97 2.87 -2.60
C ARG A 53 -3.96 3.47 -3.59
N LYS A 54 -3.77 4.74 -3.98
CA LYS A 54 -4.61 5.42 -4.95
C LYS A 54 -4.54 4.75 -6.32
N ASP A 55 -3.33 4.37 -6.73
CA ASP A 55 -3.09 3.64 -7.97
C ASP A 55 -3.75 2.24 -7.94
N ALA A 56 -3.65 1.53 -6.82
CA ALA A 56 -4.37 0.27 -6.62
C ALA A 56 -5.89 0.46 -6.67
N ASP A 57 -6.45 1.49 -6.04
CA ASP A 57 -7.88 1.81 -6.12
C ASP A 57 -8.32 2.02 -7.58
N GLN A 58 -7.51 2.73 -8.38
CA GLN A 58 -7.78 2.92 -9.81
C GLN A 58 -7.69 1.61 -10.59
N TYR A 59 -6.66 0.81 -10.34
CA TYR A 59 -6.48 -0.52 -10.95
C TYR A 59 -7.70 -1.42 -10.72
N PHE A 60 -8.23 -1.49 -9.50
CA PHE A 60 -9.41 -2.32 -9.21
C PHE A 60 -10.68 -1.82 -9.92
N VAL A 61 -10.85 -0.50 -10.04
CA VAL A 61 -11.98 0.09 -10.77
C VAL A 61 -11.90 -0.18 -12.27
N GLU A 62 -10.71 -0.08 -12.87
CA GLU A 62 -10.53 -0.23 -14.32
C GLU A 62 -10.48 -1.69 -14.78
N SER A 63 -9.76 -2.54 -14.05
CA SER A 63 -9.61 -3.96 -14.40
C SER A 63 -10.80 -4.81 -13.98
N GLY A 64 -11.54 -4.39 -12.95
CA GLY A 64 -12.52 -5.23 -12.27
C GLY A 64 -11.91 -6.42 -11.52
N ALA A 65 -10.58 -6.45 -11.37
CA ALA A 65 -9.90 -7.49 -10.61
C ALA A 65 -10.18 -7.32 -9.11
N GLU A 66 -10.25 -8.42 -8.38
CA GLU A 66 -10.35 -8.42 -6.91
C GLU A 66 -8.99 -8.70 -6.26
N GLU A 67 -7.97 -9.01 -7.07
CA GLU A 67 -6.63 -9.38 -6.65
C GLU A 67 -5.58 -8.56 -7.40
N PHE A 68 -4.41 -8.44 -6.80
CA PHE A 68 -3.24 -7.78 -7.40
C PHE A 68 -1.97 -8.54 -7.03
N THR A 69 -0.97 -8.46 -7.91
CA THR A 69 0.39 -8.94 -7.62
C THR A 69 1.20 -7.82 -6.98
N SER A 70 2.13 -8.16 -6.09
CA SER A 70 3.10 -7.19 -5.56
C SER A 70 4.23 -6.94 -6.56
N GLY A 71 4.95 -5.83 -6.39
CA GLY A 71 6.04 -5.42 -7.29
C GLY A 71 5.59 -4.54 -8.45
N ASN A 72 4.44 -3.89 -8.33
CA ASN A 72 3.97 -2.91 -9.32
C ASN A 72 4.83 -1.64 -9.29
N GLU A 73 4.75 -0.86 -10.37
CA GLU A 73 5.45 0.41 -10.44
C GLU A 73 5.00 1.34 -9.30
N MET A 74 5.97 1.97 -8.65
CA MET A 74 5.71 2.95 -7.61
C MET A 74 5.38 4.30 -8.27
N PRO A 75 4.20 4.88 -8.01
CA PRO A 75 3.94 6.24 -8.46
C PRO A 75 4.90 7.21 -7.76
N PHE A 76 5.44 8.16 -8.52
CA PHE A 76 6.42 9.15 -8.05
C PHE A 76 7.72 8.55 -7.49
N HIS A 77 8.15 7.41 -8.02
CA HIS A 77 9.38 6.73 -7.62
C HIS A 77 10.62 7.65 -7.53
N ALA A 78 10.79 8.57 -8.49
CA ALA A 78 11.90 9.53 -8.48
C ALA A 78 11.92 10.44 -7.22
N LEU A 79 10.76 10.82 -6.68
CA LEU A 79 10.69 11.59 -5.42
C LEU A 79 11.05 10.71 -4.22
N TYR A 80 10.60 9.47 -4.24
CA TYR A 80 10.96 8.49 -3.22
C TYR A 80 12.47 8.23 -3.18
N GLU A 81 13.13 8.10 -4.34
CA GLU A 81 14.59 7.93 -4.40
C GLU A 81 15.34 9.09 -3.77
N LEU A 82 14.89 10.33 -4.02
CA LEU A 82 15.47 11.52 -3.38
C LEU A 82 15.32 11.45 -1.85
N GLU A 83 14.13 11.12 -1.34
CA GLU A 83 13.89 10.99 0.10
C GLU A 83 14.68 9.84 0.74
N ALA A 84 14.83 8.71 0.05
CA ALA A 84 15.55 7.54 0.54
C ALA A 84 17.08 7.71 0.52
N SER A 85 17.58 8.67 -0.25
CA SER A 85 19.02 8.96 -0.38
C SER A 85 19.55 9.98 0.65
N LEU A 86 18.67 10.59 1.45
CA LEU A 86 18.98 11.56 2.51
C LEU A 86 19.33 10.88 3.83
#